data_AF-A0A964X5W1-F1
#
_entry.id   AF-A0A964X5W1-F1
#
_cell.length_a   1.000
_cell.length_b   1.000
_cell.length_c   1.000
_cell.angle_alpha   90.00
_cell.angle_beta   90.00
_cell.angle_gamma   90.00
#
_symmetry.space_group_name_H-M   'P 1'
#
loop_
_entity.id
_entity.type
_entity.pdbx_description
1 polymer ?
#
loop_
_entity_poly.entity_id
_entity_poly.type
_entity_poly.pdbx_seq_one_letter_code
_entity_poly.pdbx_strand_id
1 'polypeptide(L)'
;MIAVFLKELLDNFRDRRVILNTLVIGPLMGPVIFAVMISFMASQAAERMESRLELPVVGAENAPNLIAFLERQGVLIEDAPEDPEASVRREDEEVILRIGPDFGEDWEAGRPATVEIIADKS
;
A
#
# COMPACT_ATOMS: atom_id res chain seq x y z
N MET A 1 33.24 -50.09 20.83
CA MET A 1 32.54 -49.19 19.88
C MET A 1 31.84 -48.03 20.58
N ILE A 2 30.92 -48.27 21.53
CA ILE A 2 30.15 -47.18 22.20
C ILE A 2 31.05 -46.13 22.88
N ALA A 3 32.10 -46.56 23.60
CA ALA A 3 33.02 -45.63 24.26
C ALA A 3 33.77 -44.71 23.27
N VAL A 4 34.12 -45.22 22.08
CA VAL A 4 34.76 -44.43 21.01
C VAL A 4 33.75 -43.48 20.39
N PHE A 5 32.53 -43.95 20.12
CA PHE A 5 31.44 -43.10 19.62
C PHE A 5 31.12 -41.94 20.57
N LEU A 6 31.03 -42.19 21.88
CA LEU A 6 30.81 -41.15 22.88
C LEU A 6 31.97 -40.16 22.96
N LYS A 7 33.22 -40.63 22.78
CA LYS A 7 34.40 -39.76 22.71
C LYS A 7 34.32 -38.82 21.50
N GLU A 8 34.06 -39.36 20.31
CA GLU A 8 33.97 -38.57 19.08
C GLU A 8 32.83 -37.54 19.16
N LEU A 9 31.68 -37.92 19.73
CA LEU A 9 30.58 -36.99 20.00
C LEU A 9 31.01 -35.88 20.97
N LEU A 10 31.65 -36.23 22.09
CA LEU A 10 32.08 -35.26 23.09
C LEU A 10 33.15 -34.30 22.56
N ASP A 11 34.07 -34.81 21.72
CA ASP A 11 35.11 -34.01 21.07
C ASP A 11 34.50 -33.06 20.02
N ASN A 12 33.49 -33.50 19.27
CA ASN A 12 32.71 -32.64 18.37
C ASN A 12 31.92 -31.58 19.18
N PHE A 13 31.39 -31.95 20.35
CA PHE A 13 30.71 -31.04 21.27
C PHE A 13 31.65 -30.03 21.97
N ARG A 14 32.97 -30.24 21.91
CA ARG A 14 33.96 -29.27 22.39
C ARG A 14 34.30 -28.21 21.35
N ASP A 15 34.01 -28.46 20.07
CA ASP A 15 34.07 -27.42 19.04
C ASP A 15 32.81 -26.53 19.11
N ARG A 16 32.82 -25.70 20.16
CA ARG A 16 31.73 -24.78 20.50
C ARG A 16 31.36 -23.86 19.34
N ARG A 17 32.30 -23.58 18.43
CA ARG A 17 32.10 -22.73 17.26
C ARG A 17 31.25 -23.43 16.21
N VAL A 18 31.56 -24.70 15.92
CA VAL A 18 30.81 -25.51 14.96
C VAL A 18 29.40 -25.79 15.47
N ILE A 19 29.25 -26.12 16.76
CA ILE A 19 27.94 -26.38 17.38
C ILE A 19 27.05 -25.14 17.34
N LEU A 20 27.55 -23.96 17.74
CA LEU A 20 26.75 -22.73 17.69
C LEU A 20 26.32 -22.42 16.25
N ASN A 21 27.21 -22.58 15.28
CA ASN A 21 26.87 -22.31 13.90
C ASN A 21 25.84 -23.31 13.35
N THR A 22 26.01 -24.61 13.64
CA THR A 22 25.16 -25.67 13.08
C THR A 22 23.84 -25.87 13.82
N LEU A 23 23.80 -25.71 15.14
CA LEU A 23 22.58 -25.91 15.95
C LEU A 23 21.80 -24.62 16.19
N VAL A 24 22.42 -23.44 16.09
CA VAL A 24 21.74 -22.16 16.33
C VAL A 24 21.59 -21.40 15.04
N ILE A 25 22.69 -21.09 14.34
CA ILE A 25 22.64 -20.22 13.16
C ILE A 25 21.91 -20.93 12.00
N GLY A 26 22.27 -22.19 11.68
CA GLY A 26 21.64 -22.94 10.59
C GLY A 26 20.10 -23.03 10.71
N PRO A 27 19.55 -23.52 11.85
CA PRO A 27 18.11 -23.65 12.04
C PRO A 27 17.38 -22.32 12.18
N LEU A 28 18.01 -21.27 12.74
CA LEU A 28 17.36 -19.98 12.95
C LEU A 28 17.45 -19.04 11.74
N MET A 29 18.39 -19.24 10.82
CA MET A 29 18.55 -18.37 9.65
C MET A 29 17.27 -18.34 8.79
N GLY A 30 16.66 -19.48 8.51
CA GLY A 30 15.40 -19.56 7.77
C GLY A 30 14.26 -18.81 8.46
N PRO A 31 13.91 -19.14 9.72
CA PRO A 31 12.89 -18.43 10.50
C PRO A 31 13.13 -16.92 10.62
N VAL A 32 14.38 -16.48 10.83
CA VAL A 32 14.71 -15.04 10.95
C VAL A 32 14.46 -14.33 9.62
N ILE A 33 14.97 -14.87 8.50
CA ILE A 33 14.73 -14.29 7.18
C ILE A 33 13.23 -14.27 6.87
N PHE A 34 12.51 -15.34 7.20
CA PHE A 34 11.07 -15.42 6.99
C PHE A 34 10.29 -14.40 7.82
N ALA A 35 10.66 -14.21 9.09
CA ALA A 35 10.07 -13.18 9.95
C ALA A 35 10.30 -11.77 9.41
N VAL A 36 11.52 -11.47 8.93
CA VAL A 36 11.84 -10.19 8.30
C VAL A 36 11.00 -9.97 7.03
N MET A 37 10.88 -10.98 6.16
CA MET A 37 10.06 -10.89 4.95
C MET A 37 8.58 -10.66 5.29
N ILE A 38 8.02 -11.41 6.26
CA ILE A 38 6.64 -11.21 6.71
C ILE A 38 6.46 -9.78 7.25
N SER A 39 7.39 -9.30 8.08
CA SER A 39 7.31 -7.94 8.62
C SER A 39 7.30 -6.90 7.50
N PHE A 40 8.16 -7.03 6.49
CA PHE A 40 8.22 -6.11 5.37
C PHE A 40 6.95 -6.14 4.50
N MET A 41 6.42 -7.34 4.23
CA MET A 41 5.16 -7.48 3.51
C MET A 41 3.98 -6.89 4.29
N ALA A 42 3.94 -7.11 5.60
CA ALA A 42 2.91 -6.55 6.48
C ALA A 42 2.98 -5.02 6.51
N SER A 43 4.18 -4.43 6.63
CA SER A 43 4.35 -2.98 6.58
C SER A 43 3.89 -2.38 5.25
N GLN A 44 4.27 -2.95 4.11
CA GLN A 44 3.77 -2.48 2.80
C GLN A 44 2.25 -2.65 2.64
N ALA A 45 1.68 -3.73 3.16
CA ALA A 45 0.24 -3.93 3.12
C ALA A 45 -0.48 -2.89 3.99
N ALA A 46 0.04 -2.60 5.18
CA ALA A 46 -0.48 -1.57 6.06
C ALA A 46 -0.38 -0.17 5.43
N GLU A 47 0.76 0.18 4.85
CA GLU A 47 0.98 1.46 4.17
C GLU A 47 -0.01 1.67 3.02
N ARG A 48 -0.27 0.64 2.20
CA ARG A 48 -1.29 0.70 1.14
C ARG A 48 -2.72 0.82 1.65
N MET A 49 -2.98 0.33 2.87
CA MET A 49 -4.29 0.48 3.51
C MET A 49 -4.45 1.84 4.19
N GLU A 50 -3.35 2.42 4.67
CA GLU A 50 -3.30 3.74 5.33
C GLU A 50 -3.24 4.89 4.32
N SER A 51 -2.62 4.68 3.14
CA SER A 51 -2.64 5.63 2.02
C SER A 51 -3.99 5.58 1.31
N ARG A 52 -5.05 6.01 2.01
CA ARG A 52 -6.31 6.33 1.34
C ARG A 52 -6.01 7.42 0.32
N LEU A 53 -6.42 7.26 -0.93
CA LEU A 53 -6.23 8.32 -1.92
C LEU A 53 -7.09 9.51 -1.51
N GLU A 54 -6.47 10.59 -1.08
CA GLU A 54 -7.14 11.88 -0.86
C GLU A 54 -7.39 12.50 -2.23
N LEU A 55 -8.66 12.79 -2.53
CA LEU A 55 -9.09 13.27 -3.83
C LEU A 55 -10.04 14.45 -3.64
N PRO A 56 -9.55 15.69 -3.86
CA PRO A 56 -10.42 16.85 -3.96
C PRO A 56 -11.34 16.71 -5.17
N VAL A 57 -12.64 16.96 -4.98
CA VAL A 57 -13.64 16.83 -6.05
C VAL A 57 -14.44 18.10 -6.24
N VAL A 58 -14.39 18.66 -7.45
CA VAL A 58 -15.26 19.77 -7.87
C VAL A 58 -16.58 19.21 -8.37
N GLY A 59 -17.70 19.67 -7.80
CA GLY A 59 -19.03 19.25 -8.22
C GLY A 59 -19.40 17.83 -7.77
N ALA A 60 -18.96 17.41 -6.58
CA ALA A 60 -19.26 16.09 -6.02
C ALA A 60 -20.77 15.81 -5.96
N GLU A 61 -21.58 16.84 -5.73
CA GLU A 61 -23.05 16.81 -5.71
C GLU A 61 -23.68 16.41 -7.05
N ASN A 62 -22.98 16.60 -8.17
CA ASN A 62 -23.48 16.27 -9.51
C ASN A 62 -23.48 14.76 -9.77
N ALA A 63 -22.69 13.98 -9.01
CA ALA A 63 -22.54 12.54 -9.21
C ALA A 63 -22.48 11.75 -7.88
N PRO A 64 -23.54 11.76 -7.06
CA PRO A 64 -23.54 11.09 -5.75
C PRO A 64 -23.25 9.58 -5.86
N ASN A 65 -23.67 8.95 -6.96
CA ASN A 65 -23.41 7.54 -7.22
C ASN A 65 -21.92 7.23 -7.48
N LEU A 66 -21.23 8.15 -8.17
CA LEU A 66 -19.80 8.05 -8.44
C LEU A 66 -19.00 8.28 -7.16
N ILE A 67 -19.36 9.31 -6.38
CA ILE A 67 -18.75 9.60 -5.08
C ILE A 67 -18.85 8.38 -4.16
N ALA A 68 -20.06 7.84 -3.98
CA ALA A 68 -20.26 6.65 -3.15
C ALA A 68 -19.49 5.43 -3.66
N PHE A 69 -19.28 5.31 -4.98
CA PHE A 69 -18.44 4.25 -5.54
C PHE A 69 -16.96 4.44 -5.18
N LEU A 70 -16.42 5.65 -5.31
CA LEU A 70 -15.04 5.98 -4.97
C LEU A 70 -14.75 5.76 -3.48
N GLU A 71 -15.66 6.21 -2.60
CA GLU A 71 -15.54 5.98 -1.15
C GLU A 71 -15.49 4.48 -0.80
N ARG A 72 -16.33 3.66 -1.45
CA ARG A 72 -16.30 2.20 -1.29
C ARG A 72 -15.00 1.56 -1.78
N GLN A 73 -14.29 2.20 -2.70
CA GLN A 73 -12.96 1.78 -3.13
C GLN A 73 -11.84 2.29 -2.20
N GLY A 74 -12.19 3.00 -1.13
CA GLY A 74 -11.22 3.55 -0.20
C GLY A 74 -10.56 4.82 -0.74
N VAL A 75 -11.31 5.69 -1.43
CA VAL A 75 -10.90 7.07 -1.73
C VAL A 75 -11.49 7.98 -0.65
N LEU A 76 -10.70 8.94 -0.14
CA LEU A 76 -11.19 10.02 0.71
C LEU A 76 -11.58 11.19 -0.18
N ILE A 77 -12.85 11.56 -0.17
CA ILE A 77 -13.35 12.66 -0.97
C ILE A 77 -13.22 13.94 -0.14
N GLU A 78 -12.53 14.93 -0.70
CA GLU A 78 -12.29 16.22 -0.06
C GLU A 78 -12.94 17.37 -0.83
N ASP A 79 -13.16 18.48 -0.13
CA ASP A 79 -13.65 19.70 -0.76
C ASP A 79 -12.61 20.23 -1.73
N ALA A 80 -13.04 20.57 -2.94
CA ALA A 80 -12.13 21.14 -3.92
C ALA A 80 -11.62 22.53 -3.47
N PRO A 81 -10.34 22.85 -3.77
CA PRO A 81 -9.82 24.19 -3.54
C PRO A 81 -10.53 25.22 -4.42
N GLU A 82 -10.50 26.49 -4.01
CA GLU A 82 -11.16 27.59 -4.73
C GLU A 82 -10.67 27.73 -6.19
N ASP A 83 -9.39 27.42 -6.45
CA ASP A 83 -8.77 27.40 -7.78
C ASP A 83 -8.05 26.06 -8.01
N PRO A 84 -8.76 25.04 -8.56
CA PRO A 84 -8.22 23.70 -8.81
C PRO A 84 -6.97 23.70 -9.69
N GLU A 85 -6.98 24.43 -10.80
CA GLU A 85 -5.85 24.48 -11.74
C GLU A 85 -4.62 25.16 -11.14
N ALA A 86 -4.80 26.19 -10.31
CA ALA A 86 -3.68 26.79 -9.60
C ALA A 86 -3.14 25.88 -8.49
N SER A 87 -3.99 25.12 -7.81
CA SER A 87 -3.57 24.17 -6.76
C SER A 87 -2.63 23.10 -7.32
N VAL A 88 -3.02 22.47 -8.43
CA VAL A 88 -2.19 21.44 -9.10
C VAL A 88 -0.88 22.04 -9.64
N ARG A 89 -0.92 23.25 -10.23
CA ARG A 89 0.30 23.92 -10.72
C ARG A 89 1.28 24.33 -9.61
N ARG A 90 0.80 24.51 -8.38
CA ARG A 90 1.65 24.80 -7.22
C ARG A 90 2.12 23.53 -6.51
N GLU A 91 1.73 22.35 -6.98
CA GLU A 91 1.97 21.06 -6.34
C GLU A 91 1.32 20.96 -4.94
N ASP A 92 0.29 21.77 -4.67
CA ASP A 92 -0.50 21.68 -3.44
C ASP A 92 -1.39 20.41 -3.47
N GLU A 93 -1.84 20.03 -4.67
CA GLU A 93 -2.65 18.83 -4.92
C GLU A 93 -2.07 18.06 -6.10
N GLU A 94 -1.90 16.74 -5.97
CA GLU A 94 -1.37 15.90 -7.05
C GLU A 94 -2.40 15.68 -8.18
N VAL A 95 -3.67 15.53 -7.80
CA VAL A 95 -4.78 15.25 -8.72
C VAL A 95 -6.10 15.79 -8.18
N ILE A 96 -6.89 16.39 -9.05
CA ILE A 96 -8.25 16.85 -8.73
C ILE A 96 -9.22 16.27 -9.76
N LEU A 97 -10.36 15.77 -9.28
CA LEU A 97 -11.46 15.33 -10.13
C LEU A 97 -12.47 16.46 -10.28
N ARG A 98 -12.88 16.76 -11.50
CA ARG A 98 -13.99 17.69 -11.78
C ARG A 98 -15.13 16.97 -12.47
N ILE A 99 -16.32 17.11 -11.90
CA ILE A 99 -17.56 16.53 -12.40
C ILE A 99 -18.43 17.66 -12.94
N GLY A 100 -18.75 17.58 -14.24
CA GLY A 100 -19.59 18.58 -14.90
C GLY A 100 -21.03 18.59 -14.34
N PRO A 101 -21.72 19.75 -14.42
CA PRO A 101 -23.09 19.88 -13.91
C PRO A 101 -24.08 18.94 -14.63
N ASP A 102 -23.82 18.63 -15.91
CA ASP A 102 -24.69 17.79 -16.74
C ASP A 102 -24.48 16.28 -16.51
N PHE A 103 -23.54 15.89 -15.62
CA PHE A 103 -23.16 14.49 -15.40
C PHE A 103 -24.36 13.59 -15.10
N GLY A 104 -25.22 14.01 -14.16
CA GLY A 104 -26.38 13.23 -13.73
C GLY A 104 -27.37 13.01 -14.87
N GLU A 105 -27.68 14.07 -15.63
CA GLU A 105 -28.61 14.00 -16.75
C GLU A 105 -28.08 13.10 -17.87
N ASP A 106 -26.81 13.26 -18.24
CA ASP A 106 -26.18 12.46 -19.28
C ASP A 106 -26.11 10.98 -18.88
N TRP A 107 -25.76 10.69 -17.63
CA TRP A 107 -25.69 9.33 -17.11
C TRP A 107 -27.05 8.63 -17.15
N GLU A 108 -28.11 9.30 -16.67
CA GLU A 108 -29.48 8.75 -16.66
C GLU A 108 -30.01 8.55 -18.08
N ALA A 109 -29.66 9.44 -19.01
CA ALA A 109 -30.03 9.32 -20.42
C ALA A 109 -29.20 8.28 -21.20
N GLY A 110 -28.23 7.61 -20.56
CA GLY A 110 -27.32 6.68 -21.22
C GLY A 110 -26.36 7.34 -22.20
N ARG A 111 -26.16 8.66 -22.07
CA ARG A 111 -25.18 9.43 -22.83
C ARG A 111 -23.83 9.41 -22.09
N PRO A 112 -22.71 9.67 -22.77
CA PRO A 112 -21.42 9.78 -22.10
C PRO A 112 -21.43 10.96 -21.09
N ALA A 113 -21.33 10.65 -19.80
CA ALA A 113 -21.22 11.64 -18.74
C ALA A 113 -19.75 12.10 -18.60
N THR A 114 -19.50 13.39 -18.74
CA THR A 114 -18.13 13.95 -18.79
C THR A 114 -17.56 14.14 -17.39
N VAL A 115 -16.32 13.67 -17.19
CA VAL A 115 -15.49 13.95 -16.01
C VAL A 115 -14.11 14.41 -16.48
N GLU A 116 -13.52 15.35 -15.76
CA GLU A 116 -12.19 15.91 -16.05
C GLU A 116 -11.23 15.55 -14.91
N ILE A 117 -9.99 15.21 -15.28
CA ILE A 117 -8.90 15.00 -14.34
C ILE A 117 -7.91 16.15 -14.53
N ILE A 118 -7.67 16.90 -13.47
CA ILE A 118 -6.68 17.97 -13.42
C ILE A 118 -5.48 17.39 -12.67
N ALA A 119 -4.38 17.20 -13.37
CA ALA A 119 -3.15 16.66 -12.81
C ALA A 119 -1.97 17.30 -13.55
N ASP A 120 -0.85 17.48 -12.85
CA ASP A 120 0.38 17.92 -13.51
C ASP A 120 1.00 16.75 -14.29
N LYS A 121 1.32 17.00 -15.57
CA LYS A 121 2.04 16.03 -16.41
C LYS A 121 3.51 16.42 -16.42
N SER A 122 4.19 16.14 -15.32
CA SER A 122 5.65 16.19 -15.23
C SER A 122 6.28 14.85 -15.65
#